data_AF-X1DVC9-F1
#
_entry.id   AF-X1DVC9-F1
#
_cell.length_a   1.000
_cell.length_b   1.000
_cell.length_c   1.000
_cell.angle_alpha   90.00
_cell.angle_beta   90.00
_cell.angle_gamma   90.00
#
_symmetry.space_group_name_H-M   'P 1'
#
loop_
_entity.id
_entity.type
_entity.pdbx_description
1 polymer ?
#
loop_
_entity_poly.entity_id
_entity_poly.type
_entity_poly.pdbx_seq_one_letter_code
_entity_poly.pdbx_strand_id
1 'polypeptide(L)'
;MIAMGTLIEAVSKIPKSGLLIGGGWHAGLGTQYIASINEHSHRLLPDRCKWLGFVPDEDLPMMYGAVDVVVYPSIIATESGAL
;
A
#
# COMPACT_ATOMS: atom_id res chain seq x y z
N MET A 1 13.63 8.00 -4.57
CA MET A 1 12.45 8.55 -5.25
C MET A 1 11.25 7.67 -4.94
N ILE A 2 10.08 8.28 -4.71
CA ILE A 2 8.99 7.75 -3.86
C ILE A 2 7.85 7.22 -4.73
N ALA A 3 7.63 5.90 -4.72
CA ALA A 3 6.57 5.21 -5.46
C ALA A 3 5.19 5.32 -4.80
N MET A 4 5.13 5.00 -3.50
CA MET A 4 3.86 4.84 -2.77
C MET A 4 3.13 6.16 -2.55
N GLY A 5 3.86 7.25 -2.28
CA GLY A 5 3.28 8.59 -2.16
C GLY A 5 2.54 9.00 -3.42
N THR A 6 3.13 8.76 -4.60
CA THR A 6 2.48 9.05 -5.89
C THR A 6 1.19 8.27 -6.10
N LEU A 7 1.15 6.99 -5.68
CA LEU A 7 -0.08 6.20 -5.74
C LEU A 7 -1.17 6.79 -4.84
N ILE A 8 -0.85 7.14 -3.60
CA ILE A 8 -1.80 7.76 -2.66
C ILE A 8 -2.37 9.07 -3.23
N GLU A 9 -1.49 9.93 -3.77
CA GLU A 9 -1.91 11.18 -4.41
C GLU A 9 -2.79 10.94 -5.63
N ALA A 10 -2.48 9.94 -6.46
CA ALA A 10 -3.30 9.58 -7.61
C ALA A 10 -4.70 9.10 -7.20
N VAL A 11 -4.78 8.19 -6.21
CA VAL A 11 -6.07 7.67 -5.70
C VAL A 11 -6.91 8.77 -5.05
N SER A 12 -6.27 9.78 -4.43
CA SER A 12 -7.01 10.92 -3.84
C SER A 12 -7.85 11.68 -4.86
N LYS A 13 -7.45 11.66 -6.14
CA LYS A 13 -8.12 12.32 -7.26
C LYS A 13 -9.23 11.47 -7.87
N ILE A 14 -9.39 10.21 -7.44
CA ILE A 14 -10.42 9.29 -7.92
C ILE A 14 -11.53 9.23 -6.86
N PRO A 15 -12.71 9.79 -7.13
CA PRO A 15 -13.82 9.72 -6.18
C PRO A 15 -14.31 8.27 -6.03
N LYS A 16 -14.75 7.92 -4.81
CA LYS A 16 -15.35 6.60 -4.46
C LYS A 16 -14.43 5.38 -4.59
N SER A 17 -13.14 5.55 -4.89
CA SER A 17 -12.17 4.46 -4.76
C SER A 17 -11.59 4.39 -3.35
N GLY A 18 -11.33 3.17 -2.89
CA GLY A 18 -10.53 2.87 -1.71
C GLY A 18 -9.11 2.41 -2.08
N LEU A 19 -8.20 2.49 -1.13
CA LEU A 19 -6.83 1.99 -1.21
C LEU A 19 -6.59 0.98 -0.08
N LEU A 20 -6.30 -0.26 -0.45
CA LEU A 20 -5.94 -1.33 0.47
C LEU A 20 -4.44 -1.59 0.37
N ILE A 21 -3.72 -1.47 1.48
CA ILE A 21 -2.28 -1.68 1.54
C ILE A 21 -2.00 -2.87 2.45
N GLY A 22 -1.53 -3.96 1.86
CA GLY A 22 -0.96 -5.11 2.58
C GLY A 22 0.56 -5.14 2.38
N GLY A 23 1.29 -5.49 3.43
CA GLY A 23 2.75 -5.53 3.41
C GLY A 23 3.33 -5.04 4.73
N GLY A 24 4.23 -5.83 5.31
CA GLY A 24 4.90 -5.55 6.57
C GLY A 24 5.82 -6.71 6.92
N TRP A 25 6.78 -6.49 7.82
CA TRP A 25 7.62 -7.57 8.37
C TRP A 25 7.21 -7.82 9.82
N HIS A 26 7.14 -9.09 10.22
CA HIS A 26 6.82 -9.55 11.57
C HIS A 26 7.79 -9.11 12.70
N ALA A 27 8.88 -8.35 12.43
CA ALA A 27 10.04 -8.37 13.33
C ALA A 27 10.79 -7.03 13.59
N GLY A 28 10.14 -5.86 13.55
CA GLY A 28 10.85 -4.63 13.96
C GLY A 28 10.01 -3.36 14.13
N LEU A 29 10.61 -2.37 14.79
CA LEU A 29 10.11 -0.99 14.80
C LEU A 29 10.02 -0.53 13.34
N GLY A 30 8.82 -0.21 12.86
CA GLY A 30 8.59 0.28 11.50
C GLY A 30 9.51 1.46 11.18
N THR A 31 9.82 1.66 9.90
CA THR A 31 10.67 2.78 9.50
C THR A 31 9.91 4.11 9.64
N GLN A 32 10.63 5.21 9.93
CA GLN A 32 10.05 6.56 9.92
C GLN A 32 9.38 6.90 8.58
N TYR A 33 9.86 6.29 7.49
CA TYR A 33 9.28 6.42 6.16
C TYR A 33 7.87 5.81 6.06
N ILE A 34 7.66 4.59 6.58
CA ILE A 34 6.32 3.98 6.57
C ILE A 34 5.37 4.76 7.48
N ALA A 35 5.86 5.26 8.62
CA ALA A 35 5.06 6.09 9.52
C ALA A 35 4.59 7.39 8.83
N SER A 36 5.49 8.10 8.12
CA SER A 36 5.13 9.33 7.42
C SER A 36 4.19 9.09 6.24
N ILE A 37 4.36 7.99 5.50
CA ILE A 37 3.43 7.62 4.43
C ILE A 37 2.06 7.23 4.98
N ASN A 38 2.01 6.52 6.09
CA ASN A 38 0.75 6.15 6.73
C ASN A 38 -0.03 7.41 7.14
N GLU A 39 0.61 8.34 7.86
CA GLU A 39 0.01 9.63 8.25
C GLU A 39 -0.47 10.42 7.02
N HIS A 40 0.34 10.49 5.98
CA HIS A 40 -0.01 11.18 4.74
C HIS A 40 -1.24 10.54 4.05
N SER A 41 -1.31 9.21 4.03
CA SER A 41 -2.44 8.48 3.44
C SER A 41 -3.74 8.75 4.20
N HIS A 42 -3.71 8.78 5.53
CA HIS A 42 -4.90 9.10 6.33
C HIS A 42 -5.39 10.53 6.12
N ARG A 43 -4.48 11.47 5.86
CA ARG A 43 -4.82 12.86 5.56
C ARG A 43 -5.50 13.04 4.20
N LEU A 44 -4.99 12.37 3.16
CA LEU A 44 -5.52 12.51 1.79
C LEU A 44 -6.72 11.59 1.50
N LEU A 45 -6.80 10.46 2.18
CA LEU A 45 -7.81 9.42 1.98
C LEU A 45 -8.50 9.06 3.30
N PRO A 46 -9.15 10.04 3.98
CA PRO A 46 -9.89 9.76 5.20
C PRO A 46 -10.95 8.69 4.91
N ASP A 47 -10.98 7.65 5.73
CA ASP A 47 -11.87 6.49 5.61
C ASP A 47 -11.79 5.70 4.29
N ARG A 48 -10.83 6.02 3.42
CA ARG A 48 -10.63 5.39 2.11
C ARG A 48 -9.27 4.73 1.95
N CYS A 49 -8.41 4.78 2.97
CA CYS A 49 -7.14 4.05 3.00
C CYS A 49 -7.10 3.10 4.20
N LYS A 50 -6.83 1.82 3.95
CA LYS A 50 -6.68 0.80 4.99
C LYS A 50 -5.33 0.11 4.87
N TRP A 51 -4.56 0.18 5.96
CA TRP A 51 -3.32 -0.56 6.14
C TRP A 51 -3.65 -1.85 6.89
N LEU A 52 -3.42 -3.00 6.26
CA LEU A 52 -3.61 -4.31 6.89
C LEU A 52 -2.42 -4.72 7.76
N GLY A 53 -1.24 -4.15 7.49
CA GLY A 53 0.02 -4.61 8.08
C GLY A 53 0.51 -5.89 7.42
N PHE A 54 1.10 -6.79 8.21
CA PHE A 54 1.51 -8.11 7.72
C PHE A 54 0.29 -8.93 7.30
N VAL A 55 0.34 -9.51 6.10
CA VAL A 55 -0.66 -10.44 5.59
C VAL A 55 0.06 -11.79 5.41
N PRO A 56 -0.39 -12.86 6.08
CA PRO A 56 0.16 -14.20 5.89
C PRO A 56 0.03 -14.68 4.44
N ASP A 57 0.95 -15.54 3.99
CA ASP A 57 0.97 -16.05 2.62
C ASP A 57 -0.34 -16.76 2.25
N GLU A 58 -0.94 -17.50 3.20
CA GLU A 58 -2.22 -18.17 3.04
C GLU A 58 -3.41 -17.22 2.81
N ASP A 59 -3.30 -15.97 3.27
CA ASP A 59 -4.34 -14.94 3.14
C ASP A 59 -4.12 -14.04 1.91
N LEU A 60 -2.96 -14.13 1.24
CA LEU A 60 -2.68 -13.35 0.03
C LEU A 60 -3.74 -13.54 -1.07
N PRO A 61 -4.21 -14.77 -1.39
CA PRO A 61 -5.28 -14.94 -2.38
C PRO A 61 -6.56 -14.17 -2.02
N MET A 62 -6.92 -14.12 -0.74
CA MET A 62 -8.09 -13.37 -0.27
C MET A 62 -7.85 -11.86 -0.42
N MET A 63 -6.67 -11.37 -0.05
CA MET A 63 -6.30 -9.96 -0.18
C MET A 63 -6.34 -9.51 -1.64
N TYR A 64 -5.74 -10.27 -2.55
CA TYR A 64 -5.77 -9.98 -3.99
C TYR A 64 -7.19 -10.10 -4.56
N GLY A 65 -8.01 -11.03 -4.08
CA GLY A 65 -9.40 -11.18 -4.50
C GLY A 65 -10.35 -10.11 -3.95
N ALA A 66 -9.96 -9.38 -2.91
CA ALA A 66 -10.77 -8.34 -2.28
C ALA A 66 -10.70 -6.97 -2.99
N VAL A 67 -9.87 -6.84 -4.03
CA VAL A 67 -9.67 -5.58 -4.77
C VAL A 67 -10.05 -5.73 -6.23
N ASP A 68 -10.56 -4.65 -6.84
CA ASP A 68 -10.87 -4.62 -8.27
C ASP A 68 -9.61 -4.52 -9.14
N VAL A 69 -8.54 -3.90 -8.62
CA VAL A 69 -7.29 -3.65 -9.33
C VAL A 69 -6.11 -3.80 -8.36
N VAL A 70 -5.07 -4.50 -8.82
CA VAL A 70 -3.78 -4.59 -8.15
C VAL A 70 -2.82 -3.59 -8.77
N VAL A 71 -2.21 -2.75 -7.95
CA VAL A 71 -1.25 -1.73 -8.40
C VAL A 71 0.14 -2.05 -7.85
N TYR A 72 1.13 -2.08 -8.73
CA TYR A 72 2.54 -2.21 -8.39
C TYR A 72 3.26 -0.88 -8.66
N PRO A 73 3.36 0.03 -7.67
CA PRO A 73 3.84 1.40 -7.91
C PRO A 73 5.36 1.54 -7.92
N SER A 74 6.12 0.45 -7.75
CA SER A 74 7.58 0.46 -7.65
C SER A 74 8.23 1.09 -8.87
N ILE A 75 9.17 2.01 -8.64
CA ILE A 75 9.91 2.73 -9.70
C ILE A 75 11.00 1.84 -10.31
N ILE A 76 11.56 0.94 -9.51
CA ILE A 76 12.56 -0.03 -9.94
C ILE A 76 11.93 -1.41 -9.77
N ALA A 77 12.01 -2.23 -10.81
CA ALA A 77 11.69 -3.64 -10.75
C ALA A 77 12.95 -4.41 -11.14
N THR A 78 13.29 -5.44 -10.35
CA THR A 78 14.19 -6.49 -10.82
C THR A 78 13.43 -7.39 -11.80
N GLU A 79 14.13 -8.21 -12.60
CA GLU A 79 13.48 -9.15 -13.52
C GLU A 79 12.47 -10.09 -12.83
N SER A 80 12.65 -10.39 -11.55
CA SER A 80 11.74 -11.20 -10.75
C SER A 80 10.59 -10.42 -10.10
N GLY A 81 10.57 -9.09 -10.21
CA GLY A 81 9.63 -8.22 -9.51
C GLY A 81 9.86 -8.14 -7.99
N ALA A 82 10.95 -8.71 -7.47
CA ALA A 82 11.31 -8.61 -6.06
C ALA A 82 12.08 -7.30 -5.80
N LEU A 83 11.72 -6.62 -4.71
CA LEU A 83 12.43 -5.47 -4.14
C LEU A 83 13.07 -5.86 -2.80
#